data_AF-Q3LC55-F1
#
_entry.id   AF-Q3LC55-F1
#
_cell.length_a   1.000
_cell.length_b   1.000
_cell.length_c   1.000
_cell.angle_alpha   90.00
_cell.angle_beta   90.00
_cell.angle_gamma   90.00
#
_symmetry.space_group_name_H-M   'P 1'
#
loop_
_entity.id
_entity.type
_entity.pdbx_description
1 polymer ?
#
loop_
_entity_poly.entity_id
_entity_poly.type
_entity_poly.pdbx_seq_one_letter_code
_entity_poly.pdbx_strand_id
1 'polypeptide(L)'
;MLDIKKIRQEPDFYKEKLATRGVKPEEIDEVIALDKKRRELLQQTETMKAQRNEASKKIGEAKRNGESADAAIKETRELGDK
;
A
#
# COMPACT_ATOMS: atom_id res chain seq x y z
N MET A 1 8.52 -19.93 10.91
CA MET A 1 7.62 -18.96 10.26
C MET A 1 7.35 -19.46 8.84
N LEU A 2 6.09 -19.57 8.42
CA LEU A 2 5.75 -19.97 7.04
C LEU A 2 5.93 -18.78 6.10
N ASP A 3 6.33 -19.04 4.86
CA ASP A 3 6.49 -18.00 3.85
C ASP A 3 5.12 -17.62 3.27
N ILE A 4 4.72 -16.36 3.47
CA ILE A 4 3.46 -15.80 2.96
C ILE A 4 3.37 -15.86 1.43
N LYS A 5 4.51 -15.84 0.72
CA LYS A 5 4.53 -15.99 -0.74
C LYS A 5 4.06 -17.37 -1.15
N LYS A 6 4.50 -18.41 -0.44
CA LYS A 6 4.10 -19.80 -0.72
C LYS A 6 2.64 -20.05 -0.36
N ILE A 7 2.18 -19.49 0.78
CA ILE A 7 0.77 -19.55 1.17
C ILE A 7 -0.13 -18.90 0.12
N ARG A 8 0.32 -17.81 -0.51
CA ARG A 8 -0.42 -17.14 -1.60
C ARG A 8 -0.39 -17.91 -2.92
N GLN A 9 0.71 -18.61 -3.22
CA GLN A 9 0.87 -19.37 -4.46
C GLN A 9 0.11 -20.70 -4.42
N GLU A 10 0.10 -21.37 -3.27
CA GLU A 10 -0.49 -22.70 -3.10
C GLU A 10 -1.44 -22.74 -1.88
N PRO A 11 -2.48 -21.88 -1.82
CA PRO A 11 -3.34 -21.76 -0.65
C PRO A 11 -4.01 -23.09 -0.27
N ASP A 12 -4.44 -23.88 -1.25
CA ASP A 12 -5.12 -25.15 -1.02
C ASP A 12 -4.20 -26.20 -0.37
N PHE A 13 -2.94 -26.29 -0.81
CA PHE A 13 -1.93 -27.15 -0.20
C PHE A 13 -1.73 -26.81 1.28
N TYR A 14 -1.64 -25.51 1.60
CA TYR A 14 -1.48 -25.07 2.98
C TYR A 14 -2.75 -25.28 3.81
N LYS A 15 -3.95 -25.11 3.24
CA LYS A 15 -5.23 -25.41 3.89
C LYS A 15 -5.32 -26.87 4.28
N GLU A 16 -5.04 -27.78 3.36
CA GLU A 16 -5.09 -29.22 3.64
C GLU A 16 -4.06 -29.63 4.69
N LYS A 17 -2.80 -29.16 4.56
CA LYS A 17 -1.73 -29.48 5.52
C LYS A 17 -2.00 -28.90 6.90
N LEU A 18 -2.49 -27.67 7.01
CA LEU A 18 -2.73 -27.03 8.29
C LEU A 18 -4.04 -27.53 8.93
N ALA A 19 -5.02 -27.98 8.14
CA ALA A 19 -6.20 -28.69 8.65
C ALA A 19 -5.81 -29.96 9.43
N THR A 20 -4.78 -30.71 8.99
CA THR A 20 -4.28 -31.86 9.77
C THR A 20 -3.72 -31.49 11.15
N ARG A 21 -3.42 -30.20 11.37
CA ARG A 21 -2.90 -29.66 12.63
C ARG A 21 -3.96 -28.87 13.41
N GLY A 22 -5.23 -28.93 12.98
CA GLY A 22 -6.35 -28.28 13.65
C GLY A 22 -6.54 -26.80 13.31
N VAL A 23 -5.80 -26.27 12.33
CA VAL A 23 -6.00 -24.89 11.83
C VAL A 23 -7.13 -24.88 10.84
N LYS A 24 -8.07 -23.94 10.98
CA LYS A 24 -9.20 -23.85 10.06
C LYS A 24 -8.75 -23.26 8.72
N PRO A 25 -9.27 -23.77 7.58
CA PRO A 25 -9.01 -23.17 6.27
C PRO A 25 -9.33 -21.67 6.21
N GLU A 26 -10.33 -21.23 6.97
CA GLU A 26 -10.77 -19.84 7.11
C GLU A 26 -9.65 -18.91 7.62
N GLU A 27 -8.79 -19.40 8.51
CA GLU A 27 -7.66 -18.61 9.05
C GLU A 27 -6.63 -18.30 7.96
N ILE A 28 -6.44 -19.24 7.01
CA ILE A 28 -5.54 -19.02 5.87
C ILE A 28 -6.15 -18.00 4.91
N ASP A 29 -7.45 -18.08 4.66
CA ASP A 29 -8.16 -17.11 3.83
C ASP A 29 -8.09 -15.70 4.44
N GLU A 30 -8.23 -15.58 5.75
CA GLU A 30 -8.08 -14.30 6.46
C GLU A 30 -6.66 -13.74 6.33
N VAL A 31 -5.64 -14.58 6.50
CA VAL A 31 -4.24 -14.18 6.31
C VAL A 31 -3.98 -13.68 4.89
N ILE A 32 -4.54 -14.35 3.87
CA ILE A 32 -4.41 -13.93 2.47
C ILE A 32 -5.14 -12.59 2.23
N ALA A 33 -6.31 -12.41 2.82
CA ALA A 33 -7.08 -11.17 2.72
C ALA A 33 -6.35 -9.99 3.39
N LEU A 34 -5.78 -10.19 4.58
CA LEU A 34 -4.97 -9.19 5.28
C LEU A 34 -3.69 -8.86 4.50
N ASP A 35 -3.02 -9.86 3.92
CA ASP A 35 -1.86 -9.63 3.05
C ASP A 35 -2.23 -8.82 1.79
N LYS A 36 -3.40 -9.09 1.19
CA LYS A 36 -3.91 -8.30 0.06
C LYS A 36 -4.13 -6.84 0.48
N LYS A 37 -4.86 -6.60 1.58
CA LYS A 37 -5.12 -5.26 2.12
C LYS A 37 -3.82 -4.52 2.44
N ARG A 38 -2.84 -5.21 3.04
CA ARG A 38 -1.51 -4.64 3.31
C ARG A 38 -0.81 -4.20 2.02
N ARG A 39 -0.84 -5.02 0.96
CA ARG A 39 -0.22 -4.67 -0.32
C ARG A 39 -0.90 -3.49 -1.00
N GLU A 40 -2.22 -3.43 -0.95
CA GLU A 40 -3.00 -2.29 -1.46
C GLU A 40 -2.65 -1.00 -0.72
N LEU A 41 -2.62 -1.03 0.62
CA LEU A 41 -2.24 0.14 1.43
C LEU A 41 -0.80 0.57 1.21
N LEU A 42 0.13 -0.38 1.06
CA LEU A 42 1.52 -0.07 0.71
C LEU A 42 1.61 0.63 -0.65
N GLN A 43 0.90 0.12 -1.65
CA GLN A 43 0.88 0.74 -2.97
C GLN A 43 0.28 2.16 -2.92
N GLN A 44 -0.84 2.34 -2.22
CA GLN A 44 -1.45 3.66 -2.03
C GLN A 44 -0.49 4.63 -1.36
N THR A 45 0.19 4.19 -0.29
CA THR A 45 1.17 5.00 0.44
C THR A 45 2.33 5.43 -0.46
N GLU A 46 2.86 4.52 -1.28
CA GLU A 46 3.95 4.83 -2.20
C GLU A 46 3.50 5.77 -3.32
N THR A 47 2.28 5.60 -3.86
CA THR A 47 1.68 6.53 -4.82
C THR A 47 1.51 7.93 -4.23
N MET A 48 0.99 8.03 -3.00
CA MET A 48 0.82 9.32 -2.31
C MET A 48 2.15 10.01 -2.04
N LYS A 49 3.18 9.26 -1.63
CA LYS A 49 4.54 9.80 -1.47
C LYS A 49 5.10 10.32 -2.79
N ALA A 50 4.92 9.58 -3.89
CA ALA A 50 5.36 9.99 -5.22
C ALA A 50 4.68 11.29 -5.66
N GLN A 51 3.35 11.37 -5.53
CA GLN A 51 2.56 12.58 -5.84
C GLN A 51 3.00 13.78 -5.00
N ARG A 52 3.19 13.59 -3.68
CA ARG A 52 3.68 14.65 -2.79
C ARG A 52 5.05 15.16 -3.21
N ASN A 53 5.97 14.27 -3.55
CA ASN A 53 7.32 14.64 -3.98
C ASN A 53 7.31 15.38 -5.32
N GLU A 54 6.49 14.95 -6.28
CA GLU A 54 6.32 15.62 -7.57
C GLU A 54 5.73 17.02 -7.38
N ALA A 55 4.66 17.15 -6.61
CA ALA A 55 4.04 18.43 -6.34
C ALA A 55 4.98 19.37 -5.57
N SER A 56 5.79 18.86 -4.63
CA SER A 56 6.84 19.66 -3.95
C SER A 56 7.89 20.21 -4.93
N LYS A 57 8.29 19.44 -5.95
CA LYS A 57 9.20 19.91 -6.99
C LYS A 57 8.55 21.01 -7.84
N LYS A 58 7.31 20.81 -8.29
CA LYS A 58 6.55 21.80 -9.05
C LYS A 58 6.38 23.12 -8.28
N ILE A 59 6.14 23.06 -6.97
CA ILE A 59 6.08 24.25 -6.10
C ILE A 59 7.41 25.00 -6.10
N GLY A 60 8.53 24.27 -5.97
CA GLY A 60 9.87 24.86 -5.99
C GLY A 60 10.20 25.53 -7.33
N GLU A 61 9.81 24.91 -8.44
CA GLU A 61 9.98 25.45 -9.79
C GLU A 61 9.11 26.69 -10.04
N ALA A 62 7.81 26.63 -9.72
CA ALA A 62 6.90 27.77 -9.84
C ALA A 62 7.37 28.98 -9.04
N LYS A 63 7.79 28.76 -7.78
CA LYS A 63 8.35 29.83 -6.94
C LYS A 63 9.65 30.42 -7.50
N ARG A 64 10.50 29.62 -8.15
CA ARG A 64 11.71 30.11 -8.84
C ARG A 64 11.37 30.94 -10.08
N ASN A 65 10.30 30.57 -10.78
CA ASN A 65 9.83 31.27 -11.98
C ASN A 65 8.99 32.52 -11.67
N GLY A 66 8.71 32.80 -10.39
CA GLY A 66 7.87 33.93 -9.96
C GLY A 66 6.37 33.69 -10.14
N GLU A 67 5.95 32.44 -10.38
CA GLU A 67 4.56 32.03 -10.56
C GLU A 67 3.92 31.64 -9.21
N SER A 68 2.60 31.82 -9.08
CA SER A 68 1.87 31.40 -7.87
C SER A 68 1.83 29.87 -7.78
N ALA A 69 2.27 29.34 -6.64
CA ALA A 69 2.28 27.91 -6.33
C ALA A 69 1.16 27.50 -5.36
N ASP A 70 0.19 28.37 -5.10
CA ASP A 70 -0.80 28.21 -4.02
C ASP A 70 -1.70 26.98 -4.23
N ALA A 71 -2.06 26.68 -5.49
CA ALA A 71 -2.84 25.50 -5.84
C ALA A 71 -2.09 24.19 -5.54
N ALA A 72 -0.80 24.11 -5.88
CA ALA A 72 0.03 22.94 -5.64
C ALA A 72 0.36 22.76 -4.15
N ILE A 73 0.48 23.85 -3.39
CA ILE A 73 0.64 23.84 -1.92
C ILE A 73 -0.62 23.27 -1.25
N LYS A 74 -1.81 23.62 -1.77
CA LYS A 74 -3.07 23.10 -1.24
C LYS A 74 -3.22 21.60 -1.52
N GLU A 75 -2.92 21.17 -2.74
CA GLU A 75 -2.97 19.75 -3.15
C GLU A 75 -2.00 18.87 -2.33
N THR A 76 -0.78 19.35 -2.07
CA THR A 76 0.19 18.64 -1.22
C THR A 76 -0.24 18.51 0.23
N ARG A 77 -0.97 19.49 0.76
CA ARG A 77 -1.51 19.47 2.12
C ARG A 77 -2.66 18.47 2.24
N GLU A 78 -3.59 18.50 1.28
CA GLU A 78 -4.71 17.54 1.21
C GLU A 78 -4.24 16.09 0.99
N LEU A 79 -3.12 15.88 0.29
CA LEU A 79 -2.46 14.57 0.15
C LEU A 79 -1.78 14.09 1.45
N GLY A 80 -1.41 15.00 2.36
CA GLY A 80 -0.79 14.66 3.64
C GLY A 80 -1.79 14.31 4.74
N ASP A 81 -3.03 14.78 4.61
CA ASP A 81 -4.13 14.54 5.56
C ASP A 81 -4.94 13.26 5.25
N LYS A 82 -4.65 12.59 4.12
CA LYS A 82 -5.21 11.29 3.71
C LYS A 82 -4.27 10.13 4.07
#